data_AF-A0AA87ZUE0-F1
#
_entry.id   AF-A0AA87ZUE0-F1
#
_cell.length_a   1.000
_cell.length_b   1.000
_cell.length_c   1.000
_cell.angle_alpha   90.00
_cell.angle_beta   90.00
_cell.angle_gamma   90.00
#
_symmetry.space_group_name_H-M   'P 1'
#
loop_
_entity.id
_entity.type
_entity.pdbx_description
1 polymer ?
#
loop_
_entity_poly.entity_id
_entity_poly.type
_entity_poly.pdbx_seq_one_letter_code
_entity_poly.pdbx_strand_id
1 'polypeptide(L)'
;MQDECRGAYYCLPQVVASLTVLSLEGVRLEACSPISLPSLKSFVFMEVQVEAEELHMLVSSCPSLEQFYIDECGKLHLWVSSLTLKLLDIFGEWTTIQVEAVNLQTFVYVGQDSCHLDLASCKNIQDLSLIMASFLS
;
A
#
# COMPACT_ATOMS: atom_id res chain seq x y z
N MET A 1 23.51 -3.87 5.23
CA MET A 1 23.21 -4.75 6.39
C MET A 1 21.70 -4.94 6.32
N GLN A 2 21.26 -6.03 5.68
CA GLN A 2 19.83 -6.30 5.49
C GLN A 2 19.34 -6.93 6.80
N ASP A 3 18.45 -6.23 7.50
CA ASP A 3 17.74 -6.80 8.64
C ASP A 3 16.68 -7.74 8.07
N GLU A 4 16.96 -9.04 8.04
CA GLU A 4 15.97 -10.05 7.69
C GLU A 4 14.99 -10.17 8.85
N CYS A 5 13.86 -9.46 8.80
CA CYS A 5 12.74 -9.74 9.69
C CYS A 5 12.39 -11.24 9.58
N ARG A 6 12.51 -11.96 10.70
CA ARG A 6 12.25 -13.41 10.81
C ARG A 6 10.74 -13.71 10.76
N GLY A 7 10.07 -13.28 9.70
CA GLY A 7 8.64 -13.49 9.50
C GLY A 7 8.34 -14.91 9.01
N ALA A 8 7.20 -15.47 9.44
CA ALA A 8 6.65 -16.66 8.82
C ALA A 8 6.09 -16.32 7.42
N TYR A 9 6.25 -17.24 6.48
CA TYR A 9 5.68 -17.12 5.14
C TYR A 9 4.16 -17.23 5.21
N TYR A 10 3.46 -16.27 4.58
CA TYR A 10 2.01 -16.24 4.54
C TYR A 10 1.49 -16.21 3.12
N CYS A 11 0.66 -17.19 2.77
CA CYS A 11 -0.17 -17.19 1.57
C CYS A 11 -1.56 -16.66 1.90
N LEU A 12 -2.03 -15.65 1.18
CA LEU A 12 -3.41 -15.19 1.31
C LEU A 12 -4.39 -16.29 0.85
N PRO A 13 -5.35 -16.71 1.70
CA PRO A 13 -6.27 -17.77 1.34
C PRO A 13 -7.25 -17.31 0.25
N GLN A 14 -7.42 -18.12 -0.80
CA GLN A 14 -8.37 -17.86 -1.91
C GLN A 14 -9.86 -17.83 -1.50
N VAL A 15 -10.22 -18.18 -0.26
CA VAL A 15 -11.59 -18.58 0.12
C VAL A 15 -12.38 -17.49 0.86
N VAL A 16 -11.78 -16.33 1.17
CA VAL A 16 -12.45 -15.28 1.97
C VAL A 16 -13.05 -14.16 1.11
N ALA A 17 -13.92 -14.52 0.17
CA ALA A 17 -14.59 -13.58 -0.74
C ALA A 17 -15.43 -12.50 -0.02
N SER A 18 -15.82 -12.74 1.23
CA SER A 18 -16.58 -11.80 2.07
C SER A 18 -15.71 -10.94 2.99
N LEU A 19 -14.38 -11.06 2.92
CA LEU A 19 -13.49 -10.29 3.77
C LEU A 19 -13.58 -8.81 3.40
N THR A 20 -13.91 -7.96 4.38
CA THR A 20 -13.99 -6.51 4.20
C THR A 20 -12.80 -5.78 4.78
N VAL A 21 -12.08 -6.38 5.73
CA VAL A 21 -10.88 -5.86 6.35
C VAL A 21 -9.81 -6.94 6.37
N LEU A 22 -8.63 -6.62 5.86
CA LEU A 22 -7.44 -7.47 5.94
C LEU A 22 -6.37 -6.67 6.67
N SER A 23 -5.82 -7.24 7.73
CA SER A 23 -4.70 -6.68 8.46
C SER A 23 -3.60 -7.72 8.49
N LEU A 24 -2.44 -7.34 7.98
CA LEU A 24 -1.23 -8.14 7.97
C LEU A 24 -0.15 -7.34 8.70
N GLU A 25 0.50 -8.00 9.66
CA GLU A 25 1.49 -7.38 10.53
C GLU A 25 2.66 -8.36 10.75
N GLY A 26 3.89 -7.92 10.47
CA GLY A 26 5.11 -8.70 10.75
C GLY A 26 5.22 -10.02 9.98
N VAL A 27 4.60 -10.12 8.79
CA VAL A 27 4.62 -11.33 7.94
C VAL A 27 5.44 -11.11 6.67
N ARG A 28 5.89 -12.21 6.04
CA ARG A 28 6.41 -12.16 4.67
C ARG A 28 5.32 -12.70 3.73
N LEU A 29 4.88 -11.87 2.81
CA LEU A 29 3.94 -12.27 1.77
C LEU A 29 4.72 -12.97 0.65
N GLU A 30 4.23 -14.11 0.19
CA GLU A 30 4.65 -14.70 -1.09
C GLU A 30 3.48 -14.68 -2.06
N ALA A 31 3.73 -14.45 -3.34
CA ALA A 31 2.71 -14.53 -4.38
C ALA A 31 2.14 -15.96 -4.53
N CYS A 32 1.17 -16.30 -3.69
CA CYS A 32 0.45 -17.56 -3.77
C CYS A 32 -0.80 -17.36 -4.65
N SER A 33 -0.65 -17.49 -5.97
CA SER A 33 -1.74 -17.47 -6.97
C SER A 33 -2.49 -16.11 -7.10
N PRO A 34 -3.30 -15.85 -8.14
CA PRO A 34 -4.04 -14.60 -8.22
C PRO A 34 -5.03 -14.47 -7.06
N ILE A 35 -4.78 -13.49 -6.19
CA ILE A 35 -5.60 -13.18 -5.03
C ILE A 35 -6.64 -12.15 -5.45
N SER A 36 -7.92 -12.52 -5.37
CA SER A 36 -9.04 -11.58 -5.53
C SER A 36 -9.80 -11.49 -4.22
N LEU A 37 -9.83 -10.29 -3.64
CA LEU A 37 -10.59 -9.99 -2.43
C LEU A 37 -11.70 -8.98 -2.79
N PRO A 38 -12.76 -9.43 -3.48
CA PRO A 38 -13.73 -8.54 -4.12
C PRO A 38 -14.51 -7.66 -3.15
N SER A 39 -14.65 -8.08 -1.89
CA SER A 39 -15.36 -7.34 -0.85
C SER A 39 -14.45 -6.49 0.03
N LEU A 40 -13.12 -6.53 -0.18
CA LEU A 40 -12.16 -5.87 0.69
C LEU A 40 -12.31 -4.35 0.58
N LYS A 41 -12.51 -3.70 1.72
CA LYS A 41 -12.69 -2.24 1.82
C LYS A 41 -11.54 -1.55 2.52
N SER A 42 -10.92 -2.23 3.49
CA SER A 42 -9.79 -1.70 4.24
C SER A 42 -8.66 -2.72 4.25
N PHE A 43 -7.47 -2.25 3.91
CA PHE A 43 -6.25 -3.05 3.93
C PHE A 43 -5.22 -2.36 4.80
N VAL A 44 -4.75 -3.06 5.83
CA VAL A 44 -3.71 -2.60 6.75
C VAL A 44 -2.49 -3.50 6.56
N PHE A 45 -1.36 -2.88 6.27
CA PHE A 45 -0.12 -3.55 5.87
C PHE A 45 1.05 -2.98 6.67
N MET A 46 1.42 -3.64 7.77
CA MET A 46 2.42 -3.12 8.72
C MET A 46 3.61 -4.07 8.84
N GLU A 47 4.83 -3.58 8.60
CA GLU A 47 6.06 -4.40 8.70
C GLU A 47 5.98 -5.69 7.85
N VAL A 48 5.31 -5.63 6.70
CA VAL A 48 5.11 -6.79 5.84
C VAL A 48 6.12 -6.79 4.69
N GLN A 49 6.90 -7.86 4.57
CA GLN A 49 7.82 -8.01 3.44
C GLN A 49 7.05 -8.50 2.21
N VAL A 50 7.10 -7.73 1.13
CA VAL A 50 6.48 -8.03 -0.17
C VAL A 50 7.25 -7.33 -1.28
N GLU A 51 7.30 -7.91 -2.47
CA GLU A 51 7.88 -7.23 -3.62
C GLU A 51 6.94 -6.13 -4.14
N ALA A 52 7.50 -5.05 -4.68
CA ALA A 52 6.73 -3.90 -5.17
C ALA A 52 5.67 -4.29 -6.22
N GLU A 53 6.02 -5.20 -7.12
CA GLU A 53 5.11 -5.70 -8.16
C GLU A 53 3.96 -6.54 -7.57
N GLU A 54 4.25 -7.36 -6.56
CA GLU A 54 3.25 -8.19 -5.88
C GLU A 54 2.25 -7.33 -5.10
N LEU A 55 2.74 -6.29 -4.41
CA LEU A 55 1.89 -5.33 -3.71
C LEU A 55 0.97 -4.59 -4.69
N HIS A 56 1.52 -4.13 -5.81
CA HIS A 56 0.74 -3.47 -6.86
C HIS A 56 -0.37 -4.38 -7.41
N MET A 57 -0.03 -5.64 -7.73
CA MET A 57 -1.01 -6.62 -8.20
C MET A 57 -2.10 -6.90 -7.16
N LEU A 58 -1.74 -6.97 -5.88
CA LEU A 58 -2.69 -7.21 -4.80
C LEU A 58 -3.69 -6.05 -4.66
N VAL A 59 -3.19 -4.81 -4.63
CA VAL A 59 -4.03 -3.60 -4.53
C VAL A 59 -4.94 -3.44 -5.75
N SER A 60 -4.41 -3.65 -6.95
CA SER A 60 -5.19 -3.55 -8.21
C SER A 60 -6.25 -4.67 -8.35
N SER A 61 -6.10 -5.77 -7.63
CA SER A 61 -7.05 -6.91 -7.63
C SER A 61 -8.19 -6.77 -6.60
N CYS A 62 -8.26 -5.66 -5.86
CA CYS A 62 -9.26 -5.38 -4.83
C CYS A 62 -10.27 -4.31 -5.30
N PRO A 63 -11.34 -4.70 -6.03
CA PRO A 63 -12.25 -3.75 -6.70
C PRO A 63 -13.14 -2.91 -5.76
N SER A 64 -13.17 -3.23 -4.46
CA SER A 64 -13.95 -2.50 -3.46
C SER A 64 -13.07 -1.74 -2.45
N LEU A 65 -11.76 -1.67 -2.67
CA LEU A 65 -10.82 -1.12 -1.70
C LEU A 65 -11.04 0.39 -1.54
N GLU A 66 -11.38 0.83 -0.34
CA GLU A 66 -11.65 2.24 -0.02
C GLU A 66 -10.53 2.87 0.82
N GLN A 67 -9.84 2.06 1.64
CA GLN A 67 -8.80 2.52 2.57
C GLN A 67 -7.59 1.60 2.50
N PHE A 68 -6.40 2.20 2.39
CA PHE A 68 -5.15 1.48 2.41
C PHE A 68 -4.17 2.16 3.35
N TYR A 69 -3.71 1.41 4.35
CA TYR A 69 -2.72 1.82 5.33
C TYR A 69 -1.49 0.96 5.12
N ILE A 70 -0.35 1.60 4.88
CA ILE A 70 0.90 0.90 4.68
C ILE A 70 2.01 1.54 5.50
N ASP A 71 2.70 0.71 6.27
CA ASP A 71 3.88 1.03 7.04
C ASP A 71 5.06 0.20 6.51
N GLU A 72 6.23 0.82 6.56
CA GLU A 72 7.58 0.35 6.26
C GLU A 72 7.70 -1.11 5.78
N CYS A 73 8.11 -1.24 4.52
CA CYS A 73 8.42 -2.51 3.87
C CYS A 73 9.86 -2.51 3.31
N GLY A 74 10.78 -1.74 3.91
CA GLY A 74 12.10 -1.44 3.36
C GLY A 74 12.06 -0.38 2.25
N LYS A 75 13.24 0.03 1.73
CA LYS A 75 13.37 1.06 0.67
C LYS A 75 12.82 0.56 -0.67
N LEU A 76 11.50 0.62 -0.82
CA LEU A 76 10.79 0.14 -2.00
C LEU A 76 10.19 1.28 -2.83
N HIS A 77 9.84 0.94 -4.06
CA HIS A 77 8.92 1.72 -4.88
C HIS A 77 7.49 1.29 -4.56
N LEU A 78 6.65 2.25 -4.18
CA LEU A 78 5.22 2.03 -4.00
C LEU A 78 4.47 2.48 -5.24
N TRP A 79 3.76 1.56 -5.89
CA TRP A 79 2.85 1.89 -6.99
C TRP A 79 1.43 1.42 -6.67
N VAL A 80 0.54 2.39 -6.48
CA VAL A 80 -0.86 2.16 -6.13
C VAL A 80 -1.75 2.56 -7.31
N SER A 81 -2.53 1.63 -7.83
CA SER A 81 -3.58 1.91 -8.83
C SER A 81 -4.91 1.39 -8.32
N SER A 82 -5.91 2.27 -8.23
CA SER A 82 -7.25 1.90 -7.76
C SER A 82 -8.30 2.93 -8.19
N LEU A 83 -9.46 2.43 -8.62
CA LEU A 83 -10.61 3.29 -8.96
C LEU A 83 -11.51 3.57 -7.75
N THR A 84 -11.35 2.87 -6.63
CA THR A 84 -12.25 2.98 -5.46
C THR A 84 -11.58 3.55 -4.23
N LEU A 85 -10.24 3.60 -4.21
CA LEU A 85 -9.48 4.07 -3.06
C LEU A 85 -9.81 5.53 -2.76
N LYS A 86 -10.16 5.81 -1.50
CA LYS A 86 -10.50 7.14 -0.98
C LYS A 86 -9.46 7.64 0.02
N LEU A 87 -8.83 6.73 0.76
CA LEU A 87 -7.79 7.06 1.73
C LEU A 87 -6.56 6.21 1.49
N LEU A 88 -5.40 6.87 1.44
CA LEU A 88 -4.08 6.25 1.42
C LEU A 88 -3.22 6.88 2.52
N ASP A 89 -2.76 6.06 3.44
CA ASP A 89 -1.91 6.46 4.56
C ASP A 89 -0.62 5.65 4.51
N ILE A 90 0.50 6.36 4.38
CA ILE A 90 1.82 5.80 4.14
C ILE A 90 2.76 6.29 5.23
N PHE A 91 3.43 5.36 5.90
CA PHE A 91 4.53 5.63 6.81
C PHE A 91 5.81 4.93 6.33
N GLY A 92 6.96 5.54 6.58
CA GLY A 92 8.27 4.91 6.45
C GLY A 92 9.14 5.46 5.32
N GLU A 93 10.14 4.66 4.92
CA GLU A 93 11.15 5.04 3.93
C GLU A 93 10.79 4.52 2.53
N TRP A 94 10.36 5.43 1.66
CA TRP A 94 10.03 5.12 0.27
C TRP A 94 10.94 5.90 -0.68
N THR A 95 11.46 5.25 -1.71
CA THR A 95 12.27 5.94 -2.73
C THR A 95 11.38 6.60 -3.78
N THR A 96 10.28 5.94 -4.14
CA THR A 96 9.27 6.46 -5.08
C THR A 96 7.88 6.05 -4.61
N ILE A 97 6.94 6.99 -4.64
CA ILE A 97 5.50 6.76 -4.45
C ILE A 97 4.78 7.28 -5.69
N GLN A 98 4.12 6.39 -6.42
CA GLN A 98 3.27 6.71 -7.57
C GLN A 98 1.84 6.27 -7.29
N VAL A 99 0.89 7.20 -7.37
CA VAL A 99 -0.52 6.93 -7.07
C VAL A 99 -1.43 7.31 -8.23
N GLU A 100 -2.11 6.29 -8.75
CA GLU A 100 -3.13 6.37 -9.79
C GLU A 100 -4.50 6.05 -9.18
N ALA A 101 -5.01 6.98 -8.37
CA ALA A 101 -6.30 6.85 -7.72
C ALA A 101 -7.15 8.11 -7.91
N VAL A 102 -7.96 8.13 -8.96
CA VAL A 102 -8.76 9.32 -9.32
C VAL A 102 -9.77 9.71 -8.24
N ASN A 103 -10.24 8.75 -7.44
CA ASN A 103 -11.21 8.97 -6.37
C ASN A 103 -10.57 9.15 -4.99
N LEU A 104 -9.24 9.26 -4.92
CA LEU A 104 -8.52 9.51 -3.67
C LEU A 104 -8.91 10.87 -3.09
N GLN A 105 -9.33 10.88 -1.83
CA GLN A 105 -9.78 12.06 -1.08
C GLN A 105 -8.77 12.45 -0.01
N THR A 106 -8.17 11.48 0.66
CA THR A 106 -7.20 11.70 1.72
C THR A 106 -5.89 11.01 1.38
N PHE A 107 -4.80 11.77 1.40
CA PHE A 107 -3.44 11.26 1.27
C PHE A 107 -2.62 11.71 2.48
N VAL A 108 -2.06 10.74 3.20
CA VAL A 108 -1.14 10.97 4.30
C VAL A 108 0.18 10.30 3.96
N TYR A 109 1.27 11.05 4.05
CA TYR A 109 2.62 10.53 3.97
C TYR A 109 3.45 11.03 5.13
N VAL A 110 3.96 10.10 5.93
CA VAL A 110 4.92 10.34 6.99
C VAL A 110 6.27 9.77 6.55
N GLY A 111 7.13 10.66 6.03
CA GLY A 111 8.43 10.29 5.50
C GLY A 111 9.55 10.31 6.55
N GLN A 112 10.66 9.65 6.22
CA GLN A 112 11.91 9.73 6.98
C GLN A 112 13.11 10.14 6.11
N ASP A 113 13.04 9.88 4.80
CA ASP A 113 14.08 10.13 3.80
C ASP A 113 13.51 10.88 2.58
N SER A 114 14.35 11.20 1.60
CA SER A 114 13.94 11.82 0.33
C SER A 114 13.20 10.83 -0.56
N CYS A 115 12.02 11.22 -1.03
CA CYS A 115 11.15 10.40 -1.88
C CYS A 115 10.77 11.14 -3.17
N HIS A 116 10.65 10.43 -4.30
CA HIS A 116 9.92 10.95 -5.46
C HIS A 116 8.43 10.68 -5.28
N LEU A 117 7.58 11.71 -5.34
CA LEU A 117 6.13 11.57 -5.13
C LEU A 117 5.38 12.04 -6.39
N ASP A 118 4.59 11.14 -6.99
CA ASP A 118 3.69 11.45 -8.09
C ASP A 118 2.23 11.17 -7.72
N LEU A 119 1.45 12.25 -7.67
CA LEU A 119 -0.01 12.25 -7.42
C LEU A 119 -0.79 12.86 -8.60
N ALA A 120 -0.20 12.99 -9.80
CA ALA A 120 -0.81 13.73 -10.92
C ALA A 120 -2.20 13.21 -11.34
N SER A 121 -2.46 11.91 -11.14
CA SER A 121 -3.75 11.27 -11.42
C SER A 121 -4.80 11.48 -10.32
N CYS A 122 -4.41 11.92 -9.13
CA CYS A 122 -5.26 12.05 -7.95
C CYS A 122 -5.96 13.42 -7.91
N LYS A 123 -7.01 13.57 -8.72
CA LYS A 123 -7.67 14.87 -8.96
C LYS A 123 -8.67 15.30 -7.88
N ASN A 124 -9.05 14.38 -6.99
CA ASN A 124 -10.11 14.60 -5.99
C ASN A 124 -9.59 14.69 -4.54
N ILE A 125 -8.27 14.87 -4.35
CA ILE A 125 -7.69 15.01 -3.01
C ILE A 125 -8.27 16.25 -2.34
N GLN A 126 -8.83 16.05 -1.15
CA GLN A 126 -9.39 17.08 -0.27
C GLN A 126 -8.47 17.32 0.93
N ASP A 127 -7.88 16.24 1.46
CA ASP A 127 -7.00 16.26 2.61
C ASP A 127 -5.61 15.73 2.21
N LEU A 128 -4.60 16.59 2.34
CA LEU A 128 -3.20 16.27 2.05
C LEU A 128 -2.35 16.54 3.30
N SER A 129 -1.74 15.50 3.86
CA SER A 129 -0.83 15.60 5.00
C SER A 129 0.53 15.04 4.63
N LEU A 130 1.56 15.89 4.69
CA LEU A 130 2.96 15.53 4.44
C LEU A 130 3.75 15.85 5.70
N ILE A 131 4.21 14.82 6.40
CA ILE A 131 4.83 14.94 7.73
C ILE A 131 6.23 14.38 7.63
N MET A 132 7.23 15.16 8.06
CA MET A 132 8.65 14.77 7.95
C MET A 132 9.08 14.36 6.52
N ALA A 133 8.32 14.80 5.50
CA ALA A 133 8.55 14.42 4.12
C ALA A 133 9.58 15.34 3.46
N SER A 134 10.51 14.73 2.74
CA SER A 134 11.44 15.44 1.85
C SER A 134 11.33 14.87 0.44
N PHE A 135 11.35 15.73 -0.57
CA PHE A 135 11.08 15.36 -1.96
C PHE A 135 12.26 15.66 -2.88
N LEU A 136 12.54 14.73 -3.80
CA LEU A 136 13.49 14.95 -4.89
C LEU A 136 12.80 15.74 -6.02
N SER A 137 13.52 16.73 -6.55
CA SER A 137 13.07 17.59 -7.66
C SER A 137 13.21 16.94 -9.02
#